data_AF-N9VQV1-F1
#
_entry.id   AF-N9VQV1-F1
#
_cell.length_a   1.000
_cell.length_b   1.000
_cell.length_c   1.000
_cell.angle_alpha   90.00
_cell.angle_beta   90.00
_cell.angle_gamma   90.00
#
_symmetry.space_group_name_H-M   'P 1'
#
loop_
_entity.id
_entity.type
_entity.pdbx_description
1 polymer ?
#
loop_
_entity_poly.entity_id
_entity_poly.type
_entity_poly.pdbx_seq_one_letter_code
_entity_poly.pdbx_strand_id
1 'polypeptide(L)' 'MSRYVFLLKGEQTIPQSLDEPEAGAILVSLLRQGFRLDPRQHDALDARAALAWLRREETSLWHRLRASERGAHEVTS' A
#
# COMPACT_ATOMS: atom_id res chain seq x y z
N MET A 1 -14.04 -5.88 -11.12
CA MET A 1 -13.08 -5.14 -10.27
C MET A 1 -13.21 -5.71 -8.88
N SER A 2 -12.08 -5.92 -8.22
CA SER A 2 -12.01 -6.49 -6.88
C SER A 2 -11.32 -5.55 -5.93
N ARG A 3 -11.68 -5.63 -4.65
CA ARG A 3 -11.00 -4.85 -3.61
C ARG A 3 -9.71 -5.51 -3.21
N TYR A 4 -8.60 -4.78 -3.30
CA TYR A 4 -7.29 -5.24 -2.89
C TYR A 4 -6.84 -4.57 -1.59
N VAL A 5 -6.26 -5.38 -0.71
CA VAL A 5 -5.44 -4.94 0.43
C VAL A 5 -3.98 -5.28 0.18
N PHE A 6 -3.07 -4.64 0.90
CA PHE A 6 -1.63 -4.83 0.70
C PHE A 6 -0.96 -5.32 1.97
N LEU A 7 -0.17 -6.38 1.84
CA LEU A 7 0.63 -6.98 2.90
C LEU A 7 2.11 -6.70 2.67
N LEU A 8 2.79 -6.21 3.71
CA LEU A 8 4.15 -5.70 3.67
C LEU A 8 5.07 -6.55 4.55
N LYS A 9 6.24 -6.95 4.03
CA LYS A 9 7.33 -7.58 4.81
C LYS A 9 8.69 -7.25 4.21
N GLY A 10 9.45 -6.39 4.89
CA GLY A 10 10.65 -5.78 4.30
C GLY A 10 10.27 -5.02 3.01
N GLU A 11 10.98 -5.31 1.92
CA GLU A 11 10.72 -4.73 0.60
C GLU A 11 9.62 -5.47 -0.20
N GLN A 12 9.03 -6.52 0.38
CA GLN A 12 7.99 -7.29 -0.30
C GLN A 12 6.60 -6.70 -0.03
N THR A 13 5.86 -6.50 -1.12
CA THR A 13 4.45 -6.11 -1.10
C THR A 13 3.63 -7.15 -1.85
N ILE A 14 2.64 -7.73 -1.17
CA ILE A 14 1.69 -8.67 -1.77
C ILE A 14 0.31 -8.00 -1.83
N PRO A 15 -0.27 -7.80 -3.01
CA PRO A 15 -1.68 -7.44 -3.16
C PRO A 15 -2.53 -8.70 -2.93
N GLN A 16 -3.54 -8.63 -2.06
CA GLN A 16 -4.50 -9.72 -1.86
C GLN A 16 -5.89 -9.23 -2.23
N SER A 17 -6.54 -9.93 -3.16
CA SER A 17 -7.95 -9.69 -3.49
C SER A 17 -8.83 -10.16 -2.32
N LEU A 18 -9.82 -9.36 -1.95
CA LEU A 18 -10.83 -9.72 -0.94
C LEU A 18 -12.00 -10.52 -1.54
N ASP A 19 -12.08 -10.63 -2.87
CA ASP A 19 -13.15 -11.37 -3.54
C ASP A 19 -12.81 -12.86 -3.70
N GLU A 20 -11.57 -13.26 -3.40
CA GLU A 20 -11.16 -14.66 -3.40
C GLU A 20 -11.83 -15.41 -2.23
N PRO A 21 -12.43 -16.60 -2.44
CA PRO A 21 -13.09 -17.35 -1.37
C PRO A 21 -12.17 -17.62 -0.17
N GLU A 22 -10.89 -17.83 -0.43
CA GLU A 22 -9.86 -18.13 0.57
C GLU A 22 -9.16 -16.88 1.12
N ALA A 23 -9.57 -15.67 0.72
CA ALA A 23 -8.89 -14.41 1.08
C ALA A 23 -8.65 -14.29 2.58
N GLY A 24 -9.66 -14.60 3.40
CA GLY A 24 -9.53 -14.56 4.87
C GLY A 24 -8.43 -15.49 5.40
N ALA A 25 -8.36 -16.72 4.89
CA ALA A 25 -7.35 -17.70 5.31
C ALA A 25 -5.94 -17.29 4.87
N ILE A 26 -5.80 -16.75 3.66
CA ILE A 26 -4.52 -16.24 3.14
C ILE A 26 -4.04 -15.05 3.97
N LEU A 27 -4.92 -14.08 4.26
CA LEU A 27 -4.61 -12.93 5.10
C LEU A 27 -4.13 -13.34 6.50
N VAL A 28 -4.88 -14.22 7.18
CA VAL A 28 -4.50 -14.72 8.51
C VAL A 28 -3.16 -15.44 8.47
N SER A 29 -2.91 -16.26 7.45
CA SER A 29 -1.64 -16.96 7.28
C SER A 29 -0.46 -15.99 7.11
N LEU A 30 -0.60 -14.98 6.25
CA LEU A 30 0.46 -13.99 6.01
C LEU A 30 0.72 -13.13 7.25
N LEU A 31 -0.33 -12.70 7.96
CA LEU A 31 -0.19 -11.96 9.21
C LEU A 31 0.58 -12.76 10.28
N ARG A 32 0.29 -14.06 10.41
CA ARG A 32 1.03 -14.95 11.33
C ARG A 32 2.50 -15.14 10.95
N GLN A 33 2.83 -14.98 9.66
CA GLN A 33 4.22 -15.02 9.16
C GLN A 33 4.96 -13.68 9.33
N GLY A 34 4.34 -12.68 9.97
CA GLY A 34 4.94 -11.38 10.24
C GLY A 34 4.78 -10.35 9.12
N PHE A 35 3.90 -10.59 8.14
CA PHE A 35 3.46 -9.51 7.26
C PHE A 35 2.60 -8.52 8.03
N ARG A 36 2.63 -7.25 7.63
CA ARG A 36 1.80 -6.17 8.17
C ARG A 36 0.85 -5.68 7.09
N LEU A 37 -0.37 -5.28 7.48
CA LEU A 37 -1.28 -4.62 6.57
C LEU A 37 -0.87 -3.16 6.33
N ASP A 38 -0.83 -2.75 5.07
CA ASP A 38 -0.88 -1.34 4.71
C ASP A 38 -2.29 -0.80 4.99
N PRO A 39 -2.44 0.41 5.54
CA PRO A 39 -3.77 1.00 5.81
C PRO A 39 -4.57 1.32 4.54
N ARG A 40 -3.92 1.33 3.36
CA ARG A 40 -4.57 1.64 2.08
C ARG A 40 -5.22 0.40 1.48
N GLN A 41 -6.31 0.63 0.77
CA GLN A 41 -7.03 -0.36 -0.02
C GLN A 41 -7.48 0.27 -1.34
N HIS A 42 -7.61 -0.53 -2.40
CA HIS A 42 -7.94 -0.02 -3.72
C HIS A 42 -8.75 -1.03 -4.54
N ASP A 43 -9.72 -0.55 -5.30
CA ASP A 43 -10.44 -1.38 -6.28
C ASP A 43 -9.64 -1.43 -7.58
N ALA A 44 -9.30 -2.63 -8.03
CA ALA A 44 -8.50 -2.83 -9.24
C ALA A 44 -9.06 -3.96 -10.11
N LEU A 45 -8.64 -4.01 -11.37
CA LEU A 45 -8.97 -5.12 -12.27
C LEU A 45 -8.20 -6.39 -11.94
N ASP A 46 -6.95 -6.23 -11.49
CA ASP A 46 -6.05 -7.31 -11.12
C ASP A 46 -5.01 -6.84 -10.09
N ALA A 47 -4.23 -7.79 -9.58
CA ALA A 47 -3.15 -7.56 -8.62
C ALA A 47 -2.07 -6.61 -9.15
N ARG A 48 -1.79 -6.63 -10.46
CA ARG A 48 -0.74 -5.79 -11.08
C ARG A 48 -1.17 -4.33 -11.09
N ALA A 49 -2.43 -4.05 -11.43
CA ALA A 49 -3.02 -2.73 -11.38
C ALA A 49 -3.06 -2.17 -9.94
N ALA A 50 -3.43 -3.01 -8.96
CA ALA A 50 -3.40 -2.62 -7.55
C ALA A 50 -1.99 -2.23 -7.07
N LEU A 51 -0.97 -3.03 -7.42
CA LEU A 51 0.42 -2.72 -7.08
C LEU A 51 0.94 -1.45 -7.75
N ALA A 52 0.60 -1.25 -9.03
CA ALA A 52 0.99 -0.04 -9.75
C ALA A 52 0.40 1.22 -9.09
N TRP A 53 -0.85 1.14 -8.63
CA TRP A 53 -1.49 2.21 -7.87
C TRP A 53 -0.77 2.48 -6.55
N LEU A 54 -0.46 1.45 -5.76
CA LEU A 54 0.20 1.62 -4.45
C LEU A 54 1.55 2.32 -4.58
N ARG A 55 2.37 1.91 -5.55
CA ARG A 55 3.70 2.50 -5.81
C ARG A 55 3.60 3.97 -6.22
N ARG A 56 2.58 4.32 -7.00
CA ARG A 56 2.31 5.71 -7.39
C ARG A 56 1.95 6.56 -6.17
N GLU A 57 1.12 6.02 -5.27
CA GLU A 57 0.75 6.71 -4.03
C GLU A 57 1.95 6.93 -3.10
N GLU A 58 2.83 5.93 -2.96
CA GLU A 58 4.06 6.05 -2.17
C GLU A 58 4.96 7.16 -2.71
N THR A 59 5.19 7.17 -4.03
CA THR A 59 5.97 8.21 -4.70
C THR A 59 5.36 9.60 -4.45
N SER A 60 4.04 9.71 -4.56
CA SER A 60 3.32 10.98 -4.35
C SER A 60 3.39 11.47 -2.91
N LEU A 61 3.31 10.56 -1.93
CA LEU A 61 3.51 10.89 -0.52
C LEU A 61 4.92 11.43 -0.26
N TRP A 62 5.95 10.79 -0.82
CA TRP A 62 7.33 11.26 -0.70
C TRP A 62 7.55 12.65 -1.30
N HIS A 63 6.89 12.97 -2.41
CA HIS A 63 6.96 14.32 -2.98
C HIS A 63 6.28 15.36 -2.08
N ARG A 64 5.13 15.03 -1.50
CA ARG A 64 4.40 15.92 -0.56
C ARG A 64 5.21 16.20 0.70
N LEU A 65 5.78 15.16 1.32
CA LEU A 65 6.61 15.31 2.53
C LEU A 65 7.83 16.19 2.24
N ARG A 66 8.55 15.93 1.15
CA ARG A 66 9.71 16.74 0.76
C ARG A 66 9.36 18.19 0.39
N ALA A 67 8.18 18.44 -0.16
CA ALA A 67 7.71 19.80 -0.44
C ALA A 67 7.36 20.54 0.86
N SER A 68 6.74 19.86 1.82
CA SER A 68 6.42 20.38 3.15
C SER A 68 7.67 20.79 3.93
N GLU A 69 8.73 19.97 3.90
CA GLU A 69 10.01 20.26 4.57
C GLU A 69 10.70 21.50 4.00
N ARG A 70 10.63 21.70 2.67
CA ARG A 70 11.22 22.90 2.02
C ARG A 70 10.44 24.17 2.31
N GLY A 71 9.11 24.10 2.33
CA GLY A 71 8.26 25.26 2.66
C GLY A 71 8.44 25.73 4.11
N ALA A 72 8.77 24.82 5.03
CA ALA A 72 9.05 25.18 6.43
C ALA A 72 10.35 25.99 6.61
N HIS A 73 11.31 25.86 5.69
CA HIS A 73 12.58 26.62 5.73
C HIS A 73 12.45 28.06 5.19
N GLU A 74 11.45 28.37 4.36
CA GLU A 74 11.24 29.74 3.84
C GLU A 74 10.46 30.66 4.79
N VAL A 75 9.75 30.12 5.79
CA VAL A 75 8.92 30.92 6.72
C VAL A 75 9.72 31.42 7.94
N THR A 76 11.00 31.04 8.06
CA THR A 76 11.86 31.40 9.22
C THR A 76 13.04 32.31 8.89
N SER A 77 13.10 32.87 7.68
CA SER A 77 14.15 33.82 7.25
C SER A 77 13.61 35.24 7.07
#